data_AF-A0A7L2S4F5-F1
#
_entry.id   AF-A0A7L2S4F5-F1
#
_cell.length_a   1.000
_cell.length_b   1.000
_cell.length_c   1.000
_cell.angle_alpha   90.00
_cell.angle_beta   90.00
_cell.angle_gamma   90.00
#
_symmetry.space_group_name_H-M   'P 1'
#
loop_
_entity.id
_entity.type
_entity.pdbx_description
1 polymer ?
#
loop_
_entity_poly.entity_id
_entity_poly.type
_entity_poly.pdbx_seq_one_letter_code
_entity_poly.pdbx_strand_id
1 'polypeptide(L)'
;VHDTTPFAVQAEVTLKTNFFGTKNVCTELLPLMKPYGRVVNVSSMVSSSALGGCSQELQQKFRSDTITEEELVQLMTKFVEDTKKSVHQKEGWPNTAYGVSKIGVTVLSRIQARLLNEERKGDHILLNACCPGWVRTDMAGPKATKSPEEGAETPVYLALLPSSADAPHGQFVSDKTVRPW
;
A
#
# COMPACT_ATOMS: atom_id res chain seq x y z
N VAL A 1 -21.91 -6.82 4.32
CA VAL A 1 -22.86 -6.58 3.21
C VAL A 1 -22.22 -7.17 1.97
N HIS A 2 -22.90 -8.04 1.23
CA HIS A 2 -22.40 -8.51 -0.07
C HIS A 2 -22.62 -7.37 -1.07
N ASP A 3 -21.56 -6.65 -1.42
CA ASP A 3 -21.59 -5.67 -2.50
C ASP A 3 -21.85 -6.41 -3.82
N THR A 4 -22.95 -6.06 -4.49
CA THR A 4 -23.40 -6.65 -5.76
C THR A 4 -22.86 -5.91 -6.98
N THR A 5 -22.07 -4.85 -6.79
CA THR A 5 -21.41 -4.10 -7.86
C THR A 5 -20.54 -5.04 -8.70
N PRO A 6 -20.55 -4.96 -10.05
CA PRO A 6 -19.69 -5.79 -10.88
C PRO A 6 -18.20 -5.67 -10.48
N PHE A 7 -17.47 -6.79 -10.45
CA PHE A 7 -16.09 -6.82 -9.94
C PHE A 7 -15.15 -5.85 -10.68
N ALA A 8 -15.32 -5.69 -12.00
CA ALA A 8 -14.55 -4.73 -12.79
C ALA A 8 -14.77 -3.28 -12.34
N VAL A 9 -16.00 -2.92 -11.96
CA VAL A 9 -16.33 -1.59 -11.43
C VAL A 9 -15.72 -1.42 -10.03
N GLN A 10 -15.79 -2.45 -9.18
CA GLN A 10 -15.12 -2.43 -7.89
C GLN A 10 -13.60 -2.23 -8.05
N ALA A 11 -12.96 -2.94 -8.98
CA ALA A 11 -11.53 -2.83 -9.27
C ALA A 11 -11.16 -1.41 -9.73
N GLU A 12 -11.87 -0.89 -10.73
CA GLU A 12 -11.62 0.45 -11.27
C GLU A 12 -11.76 1.54 -10.21
N VAL A 13 -12.89 1.57 -9.49
CA VAL A 13 -13.16 2.60 -8.47
C VAL A 13 -12.19 2.48 -7.30
N THR A 14 -11.91 1.27 -6.84
CA THR A 14 -11.02 1.05 -5.69
C THR A 14 -9.58 1.43 -6.01
N LEU A 15 -9.05 1.04 -7.18
CA LEU A 15 -7.68 1.38 -7.56
C LEU A 15 -7.53 2.86 -7.89
N LYS A 16 -8.54 3.49 -8.51
CA LYS A 16 -8.56 4.93 -8.77
C LYS A 16 -8.30 5.73 -7.50
N THR A 17 -8.96 5.38 -6.40
CA THR A 17 -8.78 6.07 -5.12
C THR A 17 -7.54 5.59 -4.38
N ASN A 18 -7.46 4.30 -4.07
CA ASN A 18 -6.48 3.78 -3.13
C ASN A 18 -5.06 3.81 -3.69
N PHE A 19 -4.88 3.52 -4.98
CA PHE A 19 -3.56 3.48 -5.60
C PHE A 19 -3.25 4.77 -6.35
N PHE A 20 -4.02 5.11 -7.39
CA PHE A 20 -3.72 6.28 -8.24
C PHE A 20 -3.89 7.59 -7.47
N GLY A 21 -4.92 7.73 -6.64
CA GLY A 21 -5.08 8.88 -5.75
C GLY A 21 -3.89 9.05 -4.81
N THR A 22 -3.48 7.99 -4.11
CA THR A 22 -2.30 8.00 -3.22
C THR A 22 -1.03 8.34 -3.99
N LYS A 23 -0.80 7.72 -5.15
CA LYS A 23 0.35 8.01 -6.04
C LYS A 23 0.39 9.48 -6.39
N ASN A 24 -0.72 10.08 -6.82
CA ASN A 24 -0.76 11.49 -7.19
C ASN A 24 -0.48 12.41 -6.00
N VAL A 25 -1.02 12.12 -4.82
CA VAL A 25 -0.68 12.86 -3.59
C VAL A 25 0.82 12.76 -3.32
N CYS A 26 1.40 11.58 -3.43
CA CYS A 26 2.84 11.38 -3.27
C CYS A 26 3.64 12.15 -4.32
N THR A 27 3.26 12.10 -5.61
CA THR A 27 3.93 12.82 -6.70
C THR A 27 4.01 14.32 -6.41
N GLU A 28 2.92 14.92 -5.92
CA GLU A 28 2.87 16.36 -5.66
C GLU A 28 3.52 16.76 -4.32
N LEU A 29 3.40 15.93 -3.28
CA LEU A 29 3.77 16.32 -1.91
C LEU A 29 5.13 15.78 -1.44
N LEU A 30 5.64 14.66 -1.98
CA LEU A 30 6.97 14.15 -1.62
C LEU A 30 8.10 15.16 -1.88
N PRO A 31 8.12 15.90 -3.02
CA PRO A 31 9.14 16.92 -3.24
C PRO A 31 9.13 18.03 -2.17
N LEU A 32 7.99 18.28 -1.54
CA LEU A 32 7.83 19.29 -0.49
C LEU A 32 8.25 18.81 0.90
N MET A 33 8.51 17.51 1.07
CA MET A 33 8.92 16.96 2.36
C MET A 33 10.25 17.57 2.80
N LYS A 34 10.26 18.14 4.00
CA LYS A 34 11.46 18.71 4.62
C LYS A 34 12.39 17.62 5.16
N PRO A 35 13.67 17.94 5.41
CA PRO A 35 14.56 17.07 6.17
C PRO A 35 13.93 16.63 7.50
N TYR A 36 14.21 15.40 7.91
CA TYR A 36 13.60 14.70 9.04
C TYR A 36 12.08 14.52 8.91
N GLY A 37 11.52 14.63 7.70
CA GLY A 37 10.12 14.32 7.42
C GLY A 37 9.78 12.84 7.62
N ARG A 38 8.51 12.55 7.93
CA ARG A 38 7.97 11.18 7.98
C ARG A 38 6.78 11.09 7.05
N VAL A 39 6.74 10.04 6.23
CA VAL A 39 5.64 9.75 5.31
C VAL A 39 5.05 8.40 5.67
N VAL A 40 3.73 8.36 5.86
CA VAL A 40 3.03 7.15 6.30
C VAL A 40 1.90 6.84 5.33
N ASN A 41 2.05 5.76 4.58
CA ASN A 41 1.03 5.28 3.67
C ASN A 41 0.20 4.19 4.35
N VAL A 42 -1.09 4.46 4.61
CA VAL A 42 -1.98 3.48 5.25
C VAL A 42 -2.41 2.43 4.22
N SER A 43 -1.71 1.30 4.26
CA SER A 43 -2.02 0.09 3.50
C SER A 43 -2.97 -0.83 4.29
N SER A 44 -2.83 -2.15 4.18
CA SER A 44 -3.62 -3.15 4.90
C SER A 44 -2.92 -4.50 4.92
N MET A 45 -3.08 -5.30 5.98
CA MET A 45 -2.64 -6.71 6.01
C MET A 45 -3.31 -7.55 4.91
N VAL A 46 -4.45 -7.11 4.37
CA VAL A 46 -5.10 -7.73 3.20
C VAL A 46 -4.18 -7.68 1.97
N SER A 47 -3.24 -6.73 1.89
CA SER A 47 -2.23 -6.70 0.81
C SER A 47 -1.33 -7.95 0.83
N SER A 48 -0.88 -8.39 2.01
CA SER A 48 -0.08 -9.60 2.17
C SER A 48 -0.88 -10.86 1.83
N SER A 49 -2.14 -10.95 2.27
CA SER A 49 -3.03 -12.06 1.91
C SER A 49 -3.32 -12.10 0.40
N ALA A 50 -3.56 -10.94 -0.22
CA ALA A 50 -3.78 -10.82 -1.65
C ALA A 50 -2.53 -11.20 -2.45
N LEU A 51 -1.34 -10.78 -1.99
CA LEU A 51 -0.07 -11.14 -2.59
C LEU A 51 0.13 -12.65 -2.58
N GLY A 52 -0.19 -13.33 -1.47
CA GLY A 52 -0.17 -14.80 -1.39
C GLY A 52 -1.15 -15.49 -2.34
N GLY A 53 -2.20 -14.80 -2.77
CA GLY A 53 -3.16 -15.28 -3.78
C GLY A 53 -2.80 -14.92 -5.23
N CYS A 54 -1.71 -14.19 -5.47
CA CYS A 54 -1.20 -13.93 -6.81
C CYS A 54 -0.43 -15.15 -7.36
N SER A 55 -0.26 -15.23 -8.67
CA SER A 55 0.68 -16.18 -9.30
C SER A 55 2.12 -15.93 -8.84
N GLN A 56 3.01 -16.92 -9.04
CA GLN A 56 4.42 -16.80 -8.65
C GLN A 56 5.11 -15.65 -9.39
N GLU A 57 4.79 -15.43 -10.65
CA GLU A 57 5.35 -14.35 -11.48
C GLU A 57 4.94 -12.97 -10.94
N LEU A 58 3.67 -12.78 -10.60
CA LEU A 58 3.19 -11.54 -9.99
C LEU A 58 3.79 -11.34 -8.59
N GLN A 59 3.91 -12.40 -7.81
CA GLN A 59 4.57 -12.35 -6.51
C GLN A 59 6.03 -11.90 -6.61
N GLN A 60 6.78 -12.44 -7.57
CA GLN A 60 8.17 -12.02 -7.83
C GLN A 60 8.24 -10.54 -8.22
N LYS A 61 7.35 -10.07 -9.11
CA LYS A 61 7.30 -8.65 -9.49
C LYS A 61 7.02 -7.75 -8.30
N PHE A 62 6.02 -8.07 -7.46
CA PHE A 62 5.65 -7.26 -6.30
C PHE A 62 6.65 -7.32 -5.13
N ARG A 63 7.53 -8.34 -5.10
CA ARG A 63 8.64 -8.43 -4.13
C ARG A 63 9.97 -7.90 -4.66
N SER A 64 10.07 -7.61 -5.96
CA SER A 64 11.28 -7.07 -6.55
C SER A 64 11.75 -5.81 -5.81
N ASP A 65 13.05 -5.75 -5.52
CA ASP A 65 13.68 -4.55 -4.96
C ASP A 65 14.01 -3.51 -6.04
N THR A 66 13.89 -3.88 -7.32
CA THR A 66 14.23 -3.02 -8.47
C THR A 66 13.03 -2.56 -9.29
N ILE A 67 11.82 -3.02 -8.96
CA ILE A 67 10.59 -2.59 -9.66
C ILE A 67 10.49 -1.06 -9.67
N THR A 68 10.13 -0.50 -10.83
CA THR A 68 9.93 0.95 -10.98
C THR A 68 8.49 1.37 -10.72
N GLU A 69 8.27 2.67 -10.49
CA GLU A 69 6.91 3.21 -10.33
C GLU A 69 6.08 2.98 -11.60
N GLU A 70 6.68 3.13 -12.78
CA GLU A 70 6.05 2.89 -14.08
C GLU A 70 5.62 1.44 -14.24
N GLU A 71 6.49 0.48 -13.90
CA GLU A 71 6.16 -0.95 -13.95
C GLU A 71 5.01 -1.28 -12.99
N LEU A 72 5.02 -0.71 -11.79
CA LEU A 72 3.93 -0.89 -10.82
C LEU A 72 2.61 -0.29 -11.35
N VAL A 73 2.65 0.90 -11.94
CA VAL A 73 1.49 1.54 -12.58
C VAL A 73 0.93 0.68 -13.72
N GLN A 74 1.79 0.09 -14.54
CA GLN A 74 1.38 -0.83 -15.60
C GLN A 74 0.70 -2.09 -15.02
N LEU A 75 1.22 -2.65 -13.94
CA LEU A 75 0.60 -3.80 -13.25
C LEU A 75 -0.78 -3.45 -12.67
N MET A 76 -0.90 -2.31 -12.01
CA MET A 76 -2.19 -1.86 -11.44
C MET A 76 -3.22 -1.57 -12.54
N THR A 77 -2.79 -0.98 -13.66
CA THR A 77 -3.64 -0.77 -14.84
C THR A 77 -4.05 -2.10 -15.47
N LYS A 78 -3.11 -3.04 -15.62
CA LYS A 78 -3.37 -4.38 -16.17
C LYS A 78 -4.40 -5.14 -15.33
N PHE A 79 -4.33 -5.09 -13.99
CA PHE A 79 -5.34 -5.71 -13.15
C PHE A 79 -6.75 -5.20 -13.47
N VAL A 80 -6.95 -3.87 -13.55
CA VAL A 80 -8.26 -3.29 -13.91
C VAL A 80 -8.73 -3.80 -15.27
N GLU A 81 -7.87 -3.76 -16.29
CA GLU A 81 -8.23 -4.21 -17.64
C GLU A 81 -8.53 -5.71 -17.72
N ASP A 82 -7.79 -6.54 -16.99
CA ASP A 82 -8.02 -7.98 -16.93
C ASP A 82 -9.36 -8.30 -16.23
N THR A 83 -9.77 -7.51 -15.23
CA THR A 83 -11.10 -7.66 -14.62
C THR A 83 -12.24 -7.26 -15.56
N LYS A 84 -12.07 -6.21 -16.38
CA LYS A 84 -13.05 -5.81 -17.41
C LYS A 84 -13.24 -6.90 -18.46
N LYS A 85 -12.18 -7.62 -18.78
CA LYS A 85 -12.18 -8.77 -19.71
C LYS A 85 -12.60 -10.08 -19.06
N SER A 86 -12.87 -10.10 -17.74
CA SER A 86 -13.15 -11.32 -16.96
C SER A 86 -12.08 -12.41 -17.06
N VAL A 87 -10.80 -12.01 -17.18
CA VAL A 87 -9.66 -12.96 -17.28
C VAL A 87 -8.67 -12.84 -16.12
N HIS A 88 -8.93 -11.99 -15.11
CA HIS A 88 -7.96 -11.67 -14.06
C HIS A 88 -7.45 -12.90 -13.31
N GLN A 89 -8.30 -13.87 -12.98
CA GLN A 89 -7.86 -15.10 -12.29
C GLN A 89 -6.95 -15.95 -13.18
N LYS A 90 -7.23 -16.03 -14.48
CA LYS A 90 -6.38 -16.73 -15.46
C LYS A 90 -5.01 -16.05 -15.60
N GLU A 91 -5.00 -14.72 -15.52
CA GLU A 91 -3.78 -13.90 -15.54
C GLU A 91 -3.04 -13.88 -14.19
N GLY A 92 -3.51 -14.66 -13.20
CA GLY A 92 -2.82 -14.86 -11.93
C GLY A 92 -3.18 -13.86 -10.82
N TRP A 93 -4.20 -13.03 -11.02
CA TRP A 93 -4.63 -12.06 -10.01
C TRP A 93 -5.54 -12.69 -8.95
N PRO A 94 -5.48 -12.23 -7.70
CA PRO A 94 -6.41 -12.65 -6.65
C PRO A 94 -7.78 -12.02 -6.88
N ASN A 95 -8.83 -12.64 -6.32
CA ASN A 95 -10.21 -12.17 -6.46
C ASN A 95 -10.58 -11.09 -5.42
N THR A 96 -9.75 -10.06 -5.27
CA THR A 96 -9.97 -8.94 -4.33
C THR A 96 -9.43 -7.61 -4.86
N ALA A 97 -10.33 -6.73 -5.31
CA ALA A 97 -9.98 -5.40 -5.80
C ALA A 97 -9.27 -4.55 -4.71
N TYR A 98 -9.81 -4.56 -3.49
CA TYR A 98 -9.22 -3.88 -2.35
C TYR A 98 -7.82 -4.42 -2.03
N GLY A 99 -7.65 -5.74 -1.99
CA GLY A 99 -6.37 -6.37 -1.72
C GLY A 99 -5.31 -5.96 -2.72
N VAL A 100 -5.61 -6.01 -4.03
CA VAL A 100 -4.68 -5.57 -5.08
C VAL A 100 -4.37 -4.08 -4.97
N SER A 101 -5.36 -3.24 -4.68
CA SER A 101 -5.10 -1.80 -4.48
C SER A 101 -4.11 -1.54 -3.33
N LYS A 102 -4.16 -2.36 -2.27
CA LYS A 102 -3.25 -2.25 -1.12
C LYS A 102 -1.90 -2.93 -1.36
N ILE A 103 -1.80 -3.93 -2.25
CA ILE A 103 -0.50 -4.35 -2.82
C ILE A 103 0.16 -3.13 -3.48
N GLY A 104 -0.58 -2.43 -4.34
CA GLY A 104 -0.11 -1.21 -4.99
C GLY A 104 0.45 -0.18 -4.01
N VAL A 105 -0.29 0.14 -2.93
CA VAL A 105 0.16 1.09 -1.89
C VAL A 105 1.43 0.59 -1.17
N THR A 106 1.51 -0.69 -0.82
CA THR A 106 2.69 -1.25 -0.13
C THR A 106 3.93 -1.20 -1.03
N VAL A 107 3.80 -1.62 -2.30
CA VAL A 107 4.92 -1.63 -3.24
C VAL A 107 5.34 -0.21 -3.64
N LEU A 108 4.39 0.70 -3.84
CA LEU A 108 4.68 2.12 -4.07
C LEU A 108 5.51 2.72 -2.93
N SER A 109 5.18 2.38 -1.69
CA SER A 109 5.93 2.83 -0.52
C SER A 109 7.37 2.29 -0.52
N ARG A 110 7.58 1.03 -0.92
CA ARG A 110 8.93 0.45 -1.07
C ARG A 110 9.75 1.20 -2.13
N ILE A 111 9.14 1.49 -3.28
CA ILE A 111 9.77 2.24 -4.38
C ILE A 111 10.15 3.65 -3.93
N GLN A 112 9.22 4.39 -3.34
CA GLN A 112 9.45 5.78 -2.93
C GLN A 112 10.48 5.90 -1.81
N ALA A 113 10.49 4.95 -0.87
CA ALA A 113 11.55 4.85 0.13
C ALA A 113 12.93 4.66 -0.54
N ARG A 114 13.04 3.71 -1.48
CA ARG A 114 14.27 3.51 -2.25
C ARG A 114 14.72 4.78 -2.98
N LEU A 115 13.83 5.46 -3.67
CA LEU A 115 14.13 6.73 -4.36
C LEU A 115 14.59 7.83 -3.38
N LEU A 116 13.97 7.95 -2.21
CA LEU A 116 14.43 8.88 -1.17
C LEU A 116 15.86 8.58 -0.70
N ASN A 117 16.25 7.30 -0.61
CA ASN A 117 17.63 6.92 -0.30
C ASN A 117 18.62 7.21 -1.43
N GLU A 118 18.18 7.12 -2.68
CA GLU A 118 19.01 7.39 -3.86
C GLU A 118 19.21 8.90 -4.07
N GLU A 119 18.15 9.69 -3.90
CA GLU A 119 18.11 11.12 -4.28
C GLU A 119 18.27 12.08 -3.09
N ARG A 120 17.82 11.68 -1.89
CA ARG A 120 17.68 12.56 -0.71
C ARG A 120 18.23 11.93 0.57
N LYS A 121 19.27 11.08 0.46
CA LYS A 121 19.86 10.35 1.58
C LYS A 121 20.19 11.21 2.81
N GLY A 122 20.72 12.42 2.59
CA GLY A 122 21.12 13.34 3.66
C GLY A 122 19.95 14.01 4.39
N ASP A 123 18.72 13.90 3.88
CA ASP A 123 17.56 14.56 4.46
C ASP A 123 16.90 13.72 5.56
N HIS A 124 17.32 12.47 5.81
CA HIS A 124 16.78 11.62 6.88
C HIS A 124 15.24 11.50 6.88
N ILE A 125 14.64 11.41 5.69
CA ILE A 125 13.20 11.20 5.52
C ILE A 125 12.88 9.71 5.65
N LEU A 126 11.91 9.36 6.50
CA LEU A 126 11.45 7.98 6.66
C LEU A 126 10.08 7.80 6.01
N LEU A 127 9.94 6.79 5.17
CA LEU A 127 8.68 6.46 4.50
C LEU A 127 8.34 4.99 4.70
N ASN A 128 7.14 4.69 5.19
CA ASN A 128 6.69 3.32 5.40
C ASN A 128 5.22 3.13 5.00
N ALA A 129 4.89 1.89 4.62
CA ALA A 129 3.51 1.43 4.56
C ALA A 129 3.10 0.82 5.90
N CYS A 130 1.83 0.91 6.28
CA CYS A 130 1.37 0.26 7.50
C CYS A 130 -0.04 -0.33 7.41
N CYS A 131 -0.35 -1.24 8.33
CA CYS A 131 -1.72 -1.69 8.60
C CYS A 131 -2.20 -1.14 9.95
N PRO A 132 -3.39 -0.52 10.01
CA PRO A 132 -3.98 -0.08 11.29
C PRO A 132 -4.62 -1.23 12.09
N GLY A 133 -4.76 -2.42 11.49
CA GLY A 133 -5.55 -3.53 12.02
C GLY A 133 -7.01 -3.47 11.54
N TRP A 134 -7.88 -4.27 12.17
CA TRP A 134 -9.32 -4.28 11.84
C TRP A 134 -10.06 -3.31 12.76
N VAL A 135 -10.39 -2.13 12.24
CA VAL A 135 -10.83 -0.96 13.03
C VAL A 135 -12.31 -0.66 12.83
N ARG A 136 -13.06 -0.44 13.92
CA ARG A 136 -14.48 -0.04 13.91
C ARG A 136 -14.66 1.34 13.28
N THR A 137 -14.96 1.32 12.00
CA THR A 137 -15.22 2.48 11.14
C THR A 137 -16.37 2.13 10.20
N ASP A 138 -16.88 3.10 9.44
CA ASP A 138 -17.89 2.84 8.40
C ASP A 138 -17.44 1.78 7.38
N MET A 139 -16.12 1.68 7.12
CA MET A 139 -15.55 0.71 6.19
C MET A 139 -15.63 -0.74 6.69
N ALA A 140 -15.39 -0.96 7.99
CA ALA A 140 -15.26 -2.31 8.56
C ALA A 140 -16.50 -2.76 9.37
N GLY A 141 -17.31 -1.80 9.82
CA GLY A 141 -18.47 -2.02 10.67
C GLY A 141 -18.13 -2.22 12.16
N PRO A 142 -19.16 -2.35 13.01
CA PRO A 142 -19.02 -2.36 14.48
C PRO A 142 -18.38 -3.64 15.03
N LYS A 143 -18.28 -4.71 14.23
CA LYS A 143 -17.70 -6.00 14.64
C LYS A 143 -16.17 -6.05 14.59
N ALA A 144 -15.53 -5.02 14.05
CA ALA A 144 -14.08 -4.94 13.99
C ALA A 144 -13.47 -4.85 15.40
N THR A 145 -12.26 -5.38 15.56
CA THR A 145 -11.67 -5.62 16.89
C THR A 145 -11.14 -4.36 17.56
N LYS A 146 -10.61 -3.40 16.79
CA LYS A 146 -10.00 -2.17 17.30
C LYS A 146 -10.94 -0.95 17.25
N SER A 147 -10.80 -0.03 18.19
CA SER A 147 -11.36 1.33 18.10
C SER A 147 -10.54 2.19 17.13
N PRO A 148 -11.08 3.34 16.65
CA PRO A 148 -10.31 4.31 15.88
C PRO A 148 -8.99 4.72 16.55
N GLU A 149 -9.00 4.92 17.87
CA GLU A 149 -7.82 5.28 18.67
C GLU A 149 -6.76 4.17 18.63
N GLU A 150 -7.16 2.92 18.86
CA GLU A 150 -6.28 1.75 18.77
C GLU A 150 -5.74 1.55 17.33
N GLY A 151 -6.57 1.86 16.33
CA GLY A 151 -6.19 1.81 14.91
C GLY A 151 -5.17 2.87 14.51
N ALA A 152 -5.19 4.04 15.15
CA ALA A 152 -4.29 5.15 14.87
C ALA A 152 -2.87 4.93 15.42
N GLU A 153 -2.68 3.99 16.35
CA GLU A 153 -1.40 3.82 17.05
C GLU A 153 -0.20 3.55 16.14
N THR A 154 -0.30 2.64 15.16
CA THR A 154 0.82 2.33 14.26
C THR A 154 1.09 3.49 13.28
N PRO A 155 0.08 4.08 12.62
CA PRO A 155 0.29 5.28 11.81
C PRO A 155 0.95 6.43 12.58
N VAL A 156 0.47 6.74 13.79
CA VAL A 156 1.03 7.81 14.64
C VAL A 156 2.45 7.49 15.07
N TYR A 157 2.72 6.24 15.48
CA TYR A 157 4.08 5.78 15.79
C TYR A 157 5.06 6.05 14.63
N LEU A 158 4.68 5.73 13.39
CA LEU A 158 5.53 5.95 12.22
C LEU A 158 5.72 7.44 11.89
N ALA A 159 4.66 8.24 12.06
CA ALA A 159 4.72 9.68 11.83
C ALA A 159 5.63 10.40 12.84
N LEU A 160 5.75 9.85 14.06
CA LEU A 160 6.48 10.44 15.19
C LEU A 160 7.80 9.74 15.50
N LEU A 161 8.36 8.95 14.58
CA LEU A 161 9.70 8.37 14.76
C LEU A 161 10.70 9.50 15.10
N PRO A 162 11.58 9.33 16.11
CA PRO A 162 12.47 10.41 16.55
C PRO A 162 13.44 10.80 15.44
N SER A 163 13.87 12.06 15.36
CA SER A 163 14.76 12.55 14.29
C SER A 163 16.08 11.78 14.17
N SER A 164 16.53 11.15 15.25
CA SER A 164 17.69 10.26 15.31
C SER A 164 17.45 8.83 14.80
N ALA A 165 16.23 8.49 14.37
CA ALA A 165 15.91 7.18 13.82
C ALA A 165 16.31 7.07 12.35
N ASP A 166 16.97 5.96 12.02
CA ASP A 166 17.27 5.56 10.63
C ASP A 166 16.32 4.45 10.13
N ALA A 167 15.44 3.94 10.99
CA ALA A 167 14.52 2.84 10.71
C ALA A 167 13.22 2.94 11.54
N PRO A 168 12.12 2.31 11.10
CA PRO A 168 11.95 1.62 9.82
C PRO A 168 11.91 2.57 8.62
N HIS A 169 12.36 2.10 7.45
CA HIS A 169 12.30 2.80 6.17
C HIS A 169 12.03 1.79 5.04
N GLY A 170 11.07 2.09 4.17
CA GLY A 170 10.63 1.19 3.10
C GLY A 170 9.96 -0.09 3.58
N GLN A 171 9.48 -0.12 4.82
CA GLN A 171 8.91 -1.31 5.45
C GLN A 171 7.38 -1.34 5.38
N PHE A 172 6.82 -2.54 5.53
CA PHE A 172 5.42 -2.73 5.85
C PHE A 172 5.28 -3.02 7.36
N VAL A 173 4.52 -2.21 8.09
CA VAL A 173 4.48 -2.24 9.56
C VAL A 173 3.07 -2.48 10.07
N SER A 174 2.91 -3.38 11.05
CA SER A 174 1.64 -3.62 11.75
C SER A 174 1.92 -3.87 13.22
N ASP A 175 1.14 -3.20 14.09
CA ASP A 175 1.33 -3.22 15.55
C ASP A 175 2.77 -2.81 15.92
N LYS A 176 3.22 -1.70 15.34
CA LYS A 176 4.56 -1.12 15.52
C LYS A 176 5.71 -2.09 15.20
N THR A 177 5.42 -3.18 14.48
CA THR A 177 6.36 -4.25 14.15
C THR A 177 6.49 -4.39 12.64
N VAL A 178 7.73 -4.50 12.14
CA VAL A 178 8.00 -4.77 10.71
C VAL A 178 7.47 -6.15 10.36
N ARG A 179 6.71 -6.23 9.26
CA ARG A 179 6.16 -7.46 8.71
C ARG A 179 6.89 -7.80 7.42
N PRO A 180 7.29 -9.07 7.21
CA PRO A 180 7.81 -9.51 5.94
C PRO A 180 6.82 -9.24 4.80
N TRP A 181 7.36 -8.85 3.65
CA TRP A 181 6.62 -8.66 2.40
C TRP A 181 6.95 -9.80 1.44
#